data_AF-A0A957SPZ3-F1
#
_entry.id   AF-A0A957SPZ3-F1
#
_cell.length_a   1.000
_cell.length_b   1.000
_cell.length_c   1.000
_cell.angle_alpha   90.00
_cell.angle_beta   90.00
_cell.angle_gamma   90.00
#
_symmetry.space_group_name_H-M   'P 1'
#
loop_
_entity.id
_entity.type
_entity.pdbx_description
1 polymer ?
#
loop_
_entity_poly.entity_id
_entity_poly.type
_entity_poly.pdbx_seq_one_letter_code
_entity_poly.pdbx_strand_id
1 'polypeptide(L)' 'TSVVKQKYDDLIGKGLTPIQRWGQPDDIGRAVVAIAEGYFPFSTGEVINVDGGFHLRRL' A
#
# COMPACT_ATOMS: atom_id res chain seq x y z
N THR A 1 20.72 -4.02 -1.14
CA THR A 1 19.44 -3.31 -0.90
C THR A 1 19.43 -2.45 0.36
N SER A 2 20.41 -2.57 1.27
CA SER A 2 20.45 -1.82 2.54
C SER A 2 20.59 -0.30 2.38
N VAL A 3 21.33 0.16 1.35
CA VAL A 3 21.58 1.59 1.11
C VAL A 3 20.30 2.38 0.83
N VAL A 4 19.35 1.79 0.10
CA VAL A 4 18.09 2.47 -0.23
C VAL A 4 17.09 2.41 0.92
N LYS A 5 17.15 1.36 1.76
CA LYS A 5 16.19 1.17 2.85
C LYS A 5 16.18 2.38 3.79
N GLN A 6 17.36 2.82 4.24
CA GLN A 6 17.50 3.95 5.15
C GLN A 6 16.93 5.25 4.54
N LYS A 7 17.20 5.50 3.25
CA LYS A 7 16.62 6.65 2.54
C LYS A 7 15.09 6.62 2.57
N TYR A 8 14.48 5.45 2.33
CA TYR A 8 13.03 5.32 2.34
C TYR A 8 12.45 5.30 3.76
N ASP A 9 13.16 4.76 4.76
CA ASP A 9 12.78 4.88 6.17
C ASP A 9 12.58 6.35 6.54
N ASP A 10 13.56 7.21 6.20
CA ASP A 10 13.50 8.65 6.45
C ASP A 10 12.36 9.34 5.69
N LEU A 11 12.18 8.99 4.41
CA LEU A 11 11.11 9.58 3.59
C LEU A 11 9.71 9.19 4.10
N ILE A 12 9.52 7.92 4.45
CA ILE A 12 8.26 7.41 5.02
C ILE A 12 7.96 8.12 6.35
N GLY A 13 8.95 8.24 7.25
CA GLY A 13 8.80 8.97 8.51
C GLY A 13 8.51 10.47 8.32
N LYS A 14 8.92 11.05 7.19
CA LYS A 14 8.59 12.43 6.79
C LYS A 14 7.25 12.57 6.05
N GLY A 15 6.48 11.49 5.94
CA GLY A 15 5.15 11.53 5.35
C GLY A 15 5.10 11.34 3.83
N LEU A 16 6.09 10.64 3.25
CA LEU A 16 6.06 10.21 1.85
C LEU A 16 4.73 9.52 1.49
N THR A 17 4.20 8.72 2.42
CA THR A 17 2.88 8.10 2.34
C THR A 17 2.00 8.59 3.50
N PRO A 18 0.66 8.67 3.31
CA PRO A 18 -0.27 8.90 4.40
C PRO A 18 -0.08 7.92 5.56
N ILE A 19 0.09 6.64 5.25
CA ILE A 19 0.39 5.60 6.24
C ILE A 19 1.90 5.47 6.32
N GLN A 20 2.51 6.05 7.37
CA GLN A 20 3.96 6.20 7.53
C GLN A 20 4.65 4.92 8.03
N ARG A 21 4.43 3.80 7.34
CA ARG A 21 5.18 2.56 7.57
C ARG A 21 5.43 1.85 6.25
N TRP A 22 6.40 0.93 6.27
CA TRP A 22 6.54 -0.04 5.21
C TRP A 22 5.29 -0.92 5.11
N GLY A 23 4.84 -1.12 3.88
CA GLY A 23 3.93 -2.23 3.55
C GLY A 23 4.61 -3.56 3.85
N GLN A 24 3.85 -4.51 4.36
CA GLN A 24 4.27 -5.88 4.59
C GLN A 24 3.61 -6.80 3.56
N PRO A 25 4.20 -7.96 3.24
CA PRO A 25 3.58 -8.94 2.34
C PRO A 25 2.15 -9.31 2.75
N ASP A 26 1.88 -9.34 4.06
CA ASP A 26 0.56 -9.62 4.63
C ASP A 26 -0.51 -8.57 4.26
N ASP A 27 -0.13 -7.31 4.04
CA ASP A 27 -1.07 -6.27 3.60
C ASP A 27 -1.63 -6.59 2.20
N ILE A 28 -0.76 -7.06 1.30
CA ILE A 28 -1.14 -7.49 -0.05
C ILE A 28 -1.96 -8.78 0.02
N GLY A 29 -1.49 -9.75 0.83
CA GLY A 29 -2.16 -11.04 1.00
C GLY A 29 -3.61 -10.88 1.44
N ARG A 30 -3.86 -10.07 2.48
CA ARG A 30 -5.23 -9.80 2.95
C ARG A 30 -6.12 -9.14 1.89
N ALA A 31 -5.58 -8.19 1.13
CA ALA A 31 -6.34 -7.54 0.06
C ALA A 31 -6.77 -8.54 -1.03
N VAL A 32 -5.85 -9.43 -1.45
CA VAL A 32 -6.14 -10.48 -2.43
C VAL A 32 -7.17 -11.49 -1.89
N VAL A 33 -7.01 -11.94 -0.63
CA VAL A 33 -7.97 -12.84 0.01
C VAL A 33 -9.36 -12.20 0.05
N ALA A 34 -9.47 -10.92 0.43
CA ALA A 34 -10.77 -10.23 0.45
C ALA A 34 -11.46 -10.19 -0.92
N ILE A 35 -10.69 -10.02 -2.01
CA ILE A 35 -11.23 -10.11 -3.38
C ILE A 35 -11.68 -11.54 -3.69
N ALA A 36 -10.85 -12.54 -3.39
CA ALA A 36 -11.13 -13.95 -3.69
C ALA A 36 -12.33 -14.49 -2.90
N GLU A 37 -12.53 -14.04 -1.65
CA GLU A 37 -13.67 -14.37 -0.80
C GLU A 37 -14.97 -13.64 -1.22
N GLY A 38 -14.91 -12.79 -2.25
CA GLY A 38 -16.09 -12.13 -2.80
C GLY A 38 -16.62 -10.95 -1.97
N TYR A 39 -15.79 -10.33 -1.13
CA TYR A 39 -16.19 -9.16 -0.33
C TYR A 39 -16.42 -7.89 -1.16
N PHE A 40 -16.05 -7.89 -2.45
CA PHE A 40 -16.26 -6.78 -3.39
C PHE A 40 -17.13 -7.19 -4.60
N PRO A 41 -18.37 -7.68 -4.39
CA PRO A 41 -19.15 -8.33 -5.45
C PRO A 41 -19.63 -7.37 -6.55
N PHE A 42 -19.55 -6.05 -6.34
CA PHE A 42 -20.01 -5.02 -7.27
C PHE A 42 -18.89 -4.10 -7.77
N SER A 43 -17.63 -4.53 -7.63
CA SER A 43 -16.44 -3.72 -7.98
C SER A 43 -15.58 -4.38 -9.07
N THR A 44 -16.18 -5.22 -9.92
CA THR A 44 -15.47 -5.84 -11.04
C THR A 44 -14.82 -4.78 -11.94
N GLY A 45 -13.54 -4.97 -12.25
CA GLY A 45 -12.76 -4.07 -13.11
C GLY A 45 -12.03 -2.95 -12.38
N GLU A 46 -12.19 -2.84 -11.05
CA GLU A 46 -11.53 -1.81 -10.25
C GLU A 46 -10.05 -2.12 -9.95
N VAL A 47 -9.24 -1.08 -9.74
CA VAL A 47 -7.84 -1.19 -9.33
C VAL A 47 -7.68 -0.79 -7.86
N ILE A 48 -7.35 -1.77 -7.01
CA ILE A 48 -7.13 -1.52 -5.58
C ILE A 48 -5.63 -1.31 -5.31
N ASN A 49 -5.26 -0.07 -4.96
CA ASN A 49 -3.89 0.28 -4.61
C ASN A 49 -3.58 -0.08 -3.14
N VAL A 50 -2.73 -1.09 -2.92
CA VAL A 50 -2.29 -1.55 -1.59
C VAL A 50 -0.91 -0.99 -1.26
N ASP A 51 -0.80 0.33 -1.17
CA ASP A 51 0.49 1.04 -1.14
C ASP A 51 0.63 2.05 0.01
N GLY A 52 -0.27 2.02 1.00
CA GLY A 52 -0.29 3.00 2.08
C GLY A 52 -0.68 4.42 1.65
N GLY A 53 -1.22 4.56 0.44
CA GLY A 53 -1.62 5.82 -0.20
C GLY A 53 -0.49 6.54 -0.95
N PHE A 54 0.52 5.79 -1.40
CA PHE A 54 1.65 6.32 -2.18
C PHE A 54 1.22 6.90 -3.54
N HIS A 55 0.24 6.29 -4.20
CA HIS A 55 -0.31 6.75 -5.48
C HIS A 55 -1.11 8.06 -5.39
N LEU A 56 -1.46 8.52 -4.18
CA LEU A 56 -2.23 9.74 -4.01
C LEU A 56 -1.40 10.96 -4.43
N ARG A 57 -1.92 11.74 -5.38
CA ARG A 57 -1.37 13.06 -5.68
C ARG A 57 -1.87 14.04 -4.63
N ARG A 58 -0.97 14.50 -3.77
CA ARG A 58 -1.24 15.54 -2.77
C ARG A 58 -0.85 16.91 -3.32
N LEU A 59 -1.63 17.93 -2.96
CA LEU A 59 -1.34 19.36 -3.17
C LEU A 59 -0.61 19.93 -1.95
#